data_AF-A0A933U1V2-F1
#
_entry.id   AF-A0A933U1V2-F1
#
_cell.length_a   1.000
_cell.length_b   1.000
_cell.length_c   1.000
_cell.angle_alpha   90.00
_cell.angle_beta   90.00
_cell.angle_gamma   90.00
#
_symmetry.space_group_name_H-M   'P 1'
#
loop_
_entity.id
_entity.type
_entity.pdbx_description
1 polymer ?
#
loop_
_entity_poly.entity_id
_entity_poly.type
_entity_poly.pdbx_seq_one_letter_code
_entity_poly.pdbx_strand_id
1 'polypeptide(L)'
;MNKILLGLVLGTVLGALDGLSALLSGSEEVKTQIVGIVIGSTLKGLIAGLLIGWYARKVDSLAKGLLFGFAVGLVLAGVIAAMPAEDGKHYWAEIMIPGSIVGLIVGFATQKYGRRPAPNTR
;
A
#
# COMPACT_ATOMS: atom_id res chain seq x y z
N MET A 1 1.62 -18.83 -2.90
CA MET A 1 2.06 -17.84 -3.91
C MET A 1 3.39 -17.24 -3.47
N ASN A 2 4.25 -16.81 -4.39
CA ASN A 2 5.51 -16.13 -4.04
C ASN A 2 5.22 -14.87 -3.21
N LYS A 3 5.93 -14.65 -2.09
CA LYS A 3 5.74 -13.48 -1.20
C LYS A 3 5.77 -12.14 -1.96
N ILE A 4 6.63 -11.99 -2.96
CA ILE A 4 6.70 -10.76 -3.79
C ILE A 4 5.46 -10.63 -4.68
N LEU A 5 5.06 -11.69 -5.37
CA LEU A 5 3.89 -11.65 -6.26
C LEU A 5 2.60 -11.39 -5.46
N LEU A 6 2.47 -12.01 -4.29
CA LEU A 6 1.36 -11.75 -3.38
C LEU A 6 1.35 -10.29 -2.92
N GLY A 7 2.51 -9.74 -2.56
CA GLY A 7 2.65 -8.33 -2.19
C GLY A 7 2.24 -7.40 -3.33
N LEU A 8 2.73 -7.63 -4.55
CA LEU A 8 2.39 -6.84 -5.73
C LEU A 8 0.90 -6.87 -6.04
N VAL A 9 0.28 -8.05 -6.08
CA VAL A 9 -1.14 -8.19 -6.40
C VAL A 9 -2.00 -7.50 -5.33
N LEU A 10 -1.75 -7.81 -4.05
CA LEU A 10 -2.53 -7.21 -2.96
C LEU A 10 -2.30 -5.70 -2.86
N GLY A 11 -1.04 -5.26 -2.94
CA GLY A 11 -0.71 -3.83 -2.89
C GLY A 11 -1.35 -3.05 -4.02
N THR A 12 -1.33 -3.58 -5.25
CA THR A 12 -1.96 -2.93 -6.41
C THR A 12 -3.48 -2.86 -6.25
N VAL A 13 -4.13 -3.97 -5.90
CA VAL A 13 -5.60 -4.02 -5.74
C VAL A 13 -6.04 -3.10 -4.59
N LEU A 14 -5.41 -3.22 -3.43
CA LEU A 14 -5.77 -2.41 -2.26
C LEU A 14 -5.41 -0.93 -2.46
N GLY A 15 -4.33 -0.62 -3.18
CA GLY A 15 -4.00 0.76 -3.55
C GLY A 15 -5.00 1.37 -4.52
N ALA A 16 -5.49 0.61 -5.50
CA ALA A 16 -6.56 1.07 -6.37
C ALA A 16 -7.87 1.31 -5.59
N LEU A 17 -8.22 0.41 -4.68
CA LEU A 17 -9.40 0.56 -3.79
C LEU A 17 -9.27 1.76 -2.85
N ASP A 18 -8.07 2.01 -2.33
CA ASP A 18 -7.75 3.20 -1.55
C ASP A 18 -7.96 4.48 -2.36
N GLY A 19 -7.49 4.53 -3.61
CA GLY A 19 -7.76 5.67 -4.50
C GLY A 19 -9.24 5.82 -4.84
N LEU A 20 -9.95 4.72 -5.08
CA LEU A 20 -11.39 4.73 -5.35
C LEU A 20 -12.22 5.14 -4.13
N SER A 21 -11.71 4.95 -2.91
CA SER A 21 -12.40 5.40 -1.69
C SER A 21 -12.62 6.92 -1.66
N ALA A 22 -11.79 7.68 -2.40
CA ALA A 22 -11.96 9.11 -2.60
C ALA A 22 -13.26 9.48 -3.33
N LEU A 23 -13.91 8.55 -4.05
CA LEU A 23 -15.25 8.79 -4.61
C LEU A 23 -16.34 8.85 -3.53
N LEU A 24 -16.13 8.14 -2.42
CA LEU A 24 -17.09 8.04 -1.32
C LEU A 24 -16.88 9.14 -0.29
N SER A 25 -15.63 9.56 -0.06
CA SER A 25 -15.26 10.54 0.97
C SER A 25 -14.89 11.92 0.42
N GLY A 26 -14.60 12.05 -0.88
CA GLY A 26 -14.10 13.27 -1.50
C GLY A 26 -15.19 14.30 -1.86
N SER A 27 -14.77 15.57 -1.92
CA SER A 27 -15.57 16.69 -2.42
C SER A 27 -15.83 16.57 -3.93
N GLU A 28 -16.68 17.45 -4.48
CA GLU A 28 -16.98 17.49 -5.92
C GLU A 28 -15.69 17.63 -6.76
N GLU A 29 -14.72 18.42 -6.30
CA GLU A 29 -13.44 18.64 -6.98
C GLU A 29 -12.56 17.37 -7.01
N VAL A 30 -12.53 16.62 -5.89
CA VAL A 30 -11.80 15.35 -5.77
C VAL A 30 -12.33 14.32 -6.78
N LYS A 31 -13.65 14.32 -7.03
CA LYS A 31 -14.27 13.42 -8.01
C LYS A 31 -13.88 13.76 -9.45
N THR A 32 -13.66 15.03 -9.77
CA THR A 32 -13.16 15.45 -11.10
C THR A 32 -11.73 14.96 -11.35
N GLN A 33 -10.91 14.88 -10.31
CA GLN A 33 -9.51 14.42 -10.39
C GLN A 33 -9.33 12.93 -10.06
N ILE A 34 -10.44 12.17 -9.97
CA ILE A 34 -10.41 10.80 -9.45
C ILE A 34 -9.47 9.88 -10.22
N VAL A 35 -9.35 10.05 -11.53
CA VAL A 35 -8.46 9.24 -12.36
C VAL A 35 -7.00 9.40 -11.91
N GLY A 36 -6.55 10.63 -11.66
CA GLY A 36 -5.21 10.91 -11.15
C GLY A 36 -4.99 10.32 -9.75
N ILE A 37 -6.00 10.42 -8.88
CA ILE A 37 -5.96 9.87 -7.52
C ILE A 37 -5.85 8.34 -7.54
N VAL A 38 -6.65 7.67 -8.36
CA VAL A 38 -6.62 6.22 -8.50
C VAL A 38 -5.28 5.76 -9.06
N ILE A 39 -4.73 6.45 -10.07
CA ILE A 39 -3.41 6.13 -10.62
C ILE A 39 -2.33 6.30 -9.54
N GLY A 40 -2.33 7.42 -8.81
CA GLY A 40 -1.38 7.69 -7.73
C GLY A 40 -1.43 6.64 -6.62
N SER A 41 -2.63 6.30 -6.15
CA SER A 41 -2.82 5.29 -5.10
C SER A 41 -2.50 3.87 -5.59
N THR A 42 -2.72 3.56 -6.86
CA THR A 42 -2.31 2.28 -7.47
C THR A 42 -0.78 2.16 -7.52
N LEU A 43 -0.08 3.21 -7.96
CA LEU A 43 1.39 3.22 -7.99
C LEU A 43 1.98 3.13 -6.58
N LYS A 44 1.43 3.88 -5.63
CA LYS A 44 1.77 3.79 -4.21
C LYS A 44 1.60 2.37 -3.68
N GLY A 45 0.44 1.75 -3.96
CA GLY A 45 0.13 0.38 -3.57
C GLY A 45 1.05 -0.65 -4.19
N LEU A 46 1.44 -0.47 -5.46
CA LEU A 46 2.38 -1.34 -6.16
C LEU A 46 3.79 -1.26 -5.54
N ILE A 47 4.28 -0.05 -5.26
CA ILE A 47 5.57 0.16 -4.59
C ILE A 47 5.54 -0.45 -3.19
N ALA A 48 4.49 -0.19 -2.40
CA ALA A 48 4.31 -0.78 -1.08
C ALA A 48 4.31 -2.32 -1.15
N GLY A 49 3.53 -2.88 -2.07
CA GLY A 49 3.42 -4.32 -2.32
C GLY A 49 4.76 -4.98 -2.64
N LEU A 50 5.55 -4.35 -3.51
CA LEU A 50 6.89 -4.81 -3.86
C LEU A 50 7.83 -4.82 -2.67
N LEU A 51 7.92 -3.70 -1.94
CA LEU A 51 8.81 -3.55 -0.79
C LEU A 51 8.46 -4.54 0.33
N ILE A 52 7.17 -4.64 0.66
CA ILE A 52 6.67 -5.52 1.72
C ILE A 52 6.86 -6.99 1.34
N GLY A 53 6.52 -7.36 0.11
CA GLY A 53 6.71 -8.73 -0.40
C GLY A 53 8.19 -9.14 -0.44
N TRP A 54 9.08 -8.20 -0.79
CA TRP A 54 10.53 -8.42 -0.76
C TRP A 54 11.04 -8.61 0.67
N TYR A 55 10.61 -7.75 1.60
CA TYR A 55 11.00 -7.86 3.01
C TYR A 55 10.50 -9.17 3.62
N ALA A 56 9.26 -9.56 3.33
CA ALA A 56 8.68 -10.80 3.80
C ALA A 56 9.44 -12.04 3.28
N ARG A 57 10.10 -11.97 2.12
CA ARG A 57 10.96 -13.05 1.62
C ARG A 57 12.18 -13.26 2.52
N LYS A 58 12.75 -12.17 3.06
CA LYS A 58 13.96 -12.18 3.88
C LYS A 58 13.67 -12.47 5.36
N VAL A 59 12.51 -12.06 5.86
CA VAL A 59 12.16 -12.14 7.29
C VAL A 59 10.94 -13.03 7.48
N ASP A 60 11.07 -14.12 8.25
CA ASP A 60 9.95 -14.96 8.68
C ASP A 60 9.47 -14.55 10.08
N SER A 61 8.85 -13.39 10.18
CA SER A 61 8.23 -12.96 11.44
C SER A 61 7.02 -12.12 11.13
N LEU A 62 5.87 -12.55 11.63
CA LEU A 62 4.60 -11.84 11.44
C LEU A 62 4.68 -10.43 12.02
N ALA A 63 5.16 -10.29 13.25
CA ALA A 63 5.30 -9.00 13.93
C ALA A 63 6.21 -8.04 13.14
N LYS A 64 7.37 -8.51 12.68
CA LYS A 64 8.29 -7.68 11.89
C LYS A 64 7.70 -7.32 10.52
N GLY A 65 6.95 -8.22 9.88
CA GLY A 65 6.30 -7.95 8.61
C GLY A 65 5.13 -6.95 8.73
N LEU A 66 4.36 -7.04 9.81
CA LEU A 66 3.32 -6.04 10.14
C LEU A 66 3.93 -4.67 10.38
N LEU A 67 4.96 -4.58 11.22
CA LEU A 67 5.65 -3.31 11.52
C LEU A 67 6.26 -2.70 10.24
N PHE A 68 6.90 -3.52 9.40
CA PHE A 68 7.45 -3.05 8.14
C PHE A 68 6.35 -2.60 7.17
N GLY A 69 5.27 -3.37 7.05
CA GLY A 69 4.11 -3.01 6.23
C GLY A 69 3.47 -1.71 6.65
N PHE A 70 3.24 -1.53 7.96
CA PHE A 70 2.75 -0.30 8.55
C PHE A 70 3.68 0.89 8.25
N ALA A 71 4.98 0.73 8.49
CA ALA A 71 5.97 1.78 8.25
C ALA A 71 6.03 2.19 6.77
N VAL A 72 6.05 1.23 5.85
CA VAL A 72 6.05 1.51 4.40
C VAL A 72 4.75 2.20 3.98
N GLY A 73 3.60 1.71 4.44
CA GLY A 73 2.30 2.32 4.16
C GLY A 73 2.21 3.75 4.67
N LEU A 74 2.67 3.99 5.90
CA LEU A 74 2.67 5.30 6.53
C LEU A 74 3.65 6.28 5.87
N VAL A 75 4.87 5.84 5.54
CA VAL A 75 5.87 6.68 4.87
C VAL A 75 5.39 7.07 3.48
N LEU A 76 4.94 6.10 2.68
CA LEU A 76 4.48 6.38 1.31
C LEU A 76 3.22 7.26 1.32
N ALA A 77 2.28 7.02 2.24
CA ALA A 77 1.12 7.87 2.41
C ALA A 77 1.48 9.27 2.94
N GLY A 78 2.46 9.38 3.84
CA GLY A 78 2.96 10.64 4.37
C GLY A 78 3.64 11.51 3.32
N VAL A 79 4.39 10.89 2.40
CA VAL A 79 4.97 11.62 1.24
C VAL A 79 3.88 12.21 0.36
N ILE A 80 2.78 11.47 0.13
CA ILE A 80 1.64 11.97 -0.63
C ILE A 80 0.86 13.04 0.15
N ALA A 81 0.64 12.86 1.45
CA ALA A 81 -0.06 13.84 2.30
C ALA A 81 0.72 15.17 2.47
N ALA A 82 2.05 15.11 2.36
CA ALA A 82 2.91 16.29 2.38
C ALA A 82 2.85 17.09 1.06
N MET A 83 2.35 16.52 -0.03
CA MET A 83 2.08 17.27 -1.26
C MET A 83 0.84 18.14 -1.03
N PRO A 84 0.91 19.46 -1.27
CA PRO A 84 -0.23 20.36 -1.05
C PRO A 84 -1.35 20.02 -2.02
N ALA A 85 -2.57 19.87 -1.49
CA ALA A 85 -3.77 19.89 -2.32
C ALA A 85 -3.99 21.29 -2.90
N GLU A 86 -4.79 21.40 -3.97
CA GLU A 86 -5.04 22.66 -4.69
C GLU A 86 -5.59 23.80 -3.79
N ASP A 87 -6.13 23.46 -2.62
CA ASP A 87 -6.65 24.39 -1.61
C ASP A 87 -5.65 24.71 -0.47
N GLY A 88 -4.41 24.22 -0.56
CA GLY A 88 -3.35 24.41 0.44
C GLY A 88 -3.55 23.61 1.72
N LYS A 89 -4.56 22.73 1.78
CA LYS A 89 -4.81 21.86 2.94
C LYS A 89 -4.06 20.55 2.80
N HIS A 90 -3.61 20.05 3.95
CA HIS A 90 -2.96 18.75 4.03
C HIS A 90 -3.90 17.76 4.71
N TYR A 91 -4.34 16.75 3.95
CA TYR A 91 -5.21 15.67 4.42
C TYR A 91 -4.39 14.54 5.05
N TRP A 92 -3.67 14.86 6.13
CA TRP A 92 -2.73 13.94 6.77
C TRP A 92 -3.42 12.66 7.27
N ALA A 93 -4.49 12.79 8.05
CA ALA A 93 -5.15 11.64 8.66
C ALA A 93 -5.88 10.77 7.63
N GLU A 94 -6.59 11.41 6.71
CA GLU A 94 -7.40 10.78 5.68
C GLU A 94 -6.55 10.00 4.67
N ILE A 95 -5.30 10.41 4.45
CA ILE A 95 -4.39 9.72 3.52
C ILE A 95 -3.52 8.70 4.27
N MET A 96 -2.98 9.06 5.43
CA MET A 96 -2.05 8.20 6.18
C MET A 96 -2.74 6.99 6.80
N ILE A 97 -3.96 7.14 7.31
CA ILE A 97 -4.66 6.03 7.98
C ILE A 97 -4.96 4.91 6.98
N PRO A 98 -5.68 5.14 5.86
CA PRO A 98 -5.94 4.08 4.87
C PRO A 98 -4.65 3.48 4.30
N GLY A 99 -3.66 4.31 3.96
CA GLY A 99 -2.37 3.85 3.45
C GLY A 99 -1.62 2.93 4.43
N SER A 100 -1.65 3.25 5.73
CA SER A 100 -1.05 2.41 6.76
C SER A 100 -1.80 1.08 6.96
N ILE A 101 -3.13 1.09 6.83
CA ILE A 101 -3.97 -0.12 6.88
C ILE A 101 -3.69 -1.02 5.68
N VAL A 102 -3.60 -0.46 4.47
CA VAL A 102 -3.18 -1.19 3.26
C VAL A 102 -1.82 -1.87 3.50
N GLY A 103 -0.84 -1.12 4.03
CA GLY A 103 0.48 -1.64 4.37
C GLY A 103 0.43 -2.80 5.38
N LEU A 104 -0.40 -2.68 6.43
CA LEU A 104 -0.62 -3.75 7.42
C LEU A 104 -1.23 -5.00 6.80
N ILE A 105 -2.27 -4.86 5.96
CA ILE A 105 -2.93 -5.99 5.29
C ILE A 105 -1.94 -6.73 4.39
N VAL A 106 -1.17 -6.00 3.58
CA VAL A 106 -0.14 -6.57 2.71
C VAL A 106 0.96 -7.25 3.54
N GLY A 107 1.41 -6.63 4.63
CA GLY A 107 2.40 -7.21 5.56
C GLY A 107 1.92 -8.51 6.19
N PHE A 108 0.69 -8.53 6.69
CA PHE A 108 0.05 -9.72 7.23
C PHE A 108 -0.05 -10.83 6.18
N ALA A 109 -0.58 -10.51 5.00
CA ALA A 109 -0.85 -11.51 3.99
C ALA A 109 0.42 -12.11 3.39
N THR A 110 1.44 -11.29 3.13
CA THR A 110 2.75 -11.75 2.63
C THR A 110 3.50 -12.62 3.62
N GLN A 111 3.37 -12.37 4.93
CA GLN A 111 3.94 -13.21 5.98
C GLN A 111 3.15 -14.50 6.21
N LYS A 112 1.82 -14.43 6.27
CA LYS A 112 0.96 -15.57 6.62
C LYS A 112 0.70 -16.53 5.46
N TYR A 113 0.49 -16.00 4.25
CA TYR A 113 0.08 -16.80 3.08
C TYR A 113 1.16 -16.89 2.00
N GLY A 114 2.19 -16.04 2.09
CA GLY A 114 3.28 -16.05 1.15
C GLY A 114 4.26 -17.20 1.40
N ARG A 115 4.56 -17.97 0.36
CA ARG A 115 5.53 -19.08 0.41
C ARG A 115 6.87 -18.64 -0.16
N ARG A 116 7.97 -19.15 0.43
CA ARG A 116 9.29 -19.06 -0.22
C ARG A 116 9.29 -19.89 -1.50
N PRO A 117 10.02 -19.47 -2.55
CA PRO A 117 10.25 -20.33 -3.71
C PRO A 117 10.86 -21.67 -3.24
N ALA A 118 10.40 -22.79 -3.81
CA ALA A 118 11.03 -24.08 -3.54
C ALA A 118 12.51 -24.01 -3.98
N PRO A 119 13.45 -24.62 -3.22
CA PRO A 119 14.84 -24.72 -3.66
C PRO A 119 14.87 -25.39 -5.03
N ASN A 120 15.58 -24.78 -5.98
CA ASN A 120 15.75 -25.35 -7.31
C ASN A 120 16.79 -26.48 -7.18
N THR A 121 16.34 -27.70 -6.86
CA THR A 121 17.18 -28.89 -6.91
C THR A 121 17.41 -29.23 -8.38
N ARG A 122 18.46 -28.64 -8.96
CA ARG A 122 19.06 -29.09 -10.23
C ARG A 122 20.32 -29.86 -9.91
#